data_AF-A0A133VI90-F1
#
_entry.id   AF-A0A133VI90-F1
#
_cell.length_a   1.000
_cell.length_b   1.000
_cell.length_c   1.000
_cell.angle_alpha   90.00
_cell.angle_beta   90.00
_cell.angle_gamma   90.00
#
_symmetry.space_group_name_H-M   'P 1'
#
loop_
_entity.id
_entity.type
_entity.pdbx_description
1 polymer ?
#
loop_
_entity_poly.entity_id
_entity_poly.type
_entity_poly.pdbx_seq_one_letter_code
_entity_poly.pdbx_strand_id
1 'polypeptide(L)'
;MLKNELEKEIEKWTEKLNERLPGLKPEDNSGKEILENIKAYREDSKHFFQNDNLIKSYEALIWAWAFVEIGENLGHLTHSEKA
;
A
#
# COMPACT_ATOMS: atom_id res chain seq x y z
N MET A 1 -8.94 -11.68 20.50
CA MET A 1 -8.45 -12.64 19.48
C MET A 1 -8.50 -12.00 18.11
N LEU A 2 -9.67 -11.75 17.50
CA LEU A 2 -9.74 -11.15 16.15
C LEU A 2 -9.18 -9.72 16.03
N LYS A 3 -9.49 -8.81 16.98
CA LYS A 3 -8.98 -7.42 16.97
C LYS A 3 -7.45 -7.39 16.91
N ASN A 4 -6.80 -8.08 17.84
CA ASN A 4 -5.34 -8.14 17.93
C ASN A 4 -4.69 -8.81 16.71
N GLU A 5 -5.37 -9.77 16.07
CA GLU A 5 -4.89 -10.38 14.82
C GLU A 5 -4.93 -9.38 13.66
N LEU A 6 -6.03 -8.63 13.56
CA LEU A 6 -6.19 -7.62 12.52
C LEU A 6 -5.20 -6.46 12.68
N GLU A 7 -4.97 -6.00 13.91
CA GLU A 7 -3.93 -5.00 14.23
C GLU A 7 -2.55 -5.48 13.77
N LYS A 8 -2.16 -6.72 14.13
CA LYS A 8 -0.87 -7.30 13.72
C LYS A 8 -0.72 -7.40 12.21
N GLU A 9 -1.76 -7.82 11.49
CA GLU A 9 -1.69 -7.89 10.03
C GLU A 9 -1.62 -6.48 9.40
N ILE A 10 -2.36 -5.50 9.91
CA ILE A 10 -2.26 -4.11 9.44
C ILE A 10 -0.83 -3.57 9.65
N GLU A 11 -0.25 -3.78 10.83
CA GLU A 11 1.12 -3.33 11.15
C GLU A 11 2.15 -3.97 10.22
N LYS A 12 2.13 -5.30 10.11
CA LYS A 12 3.05 -6.08 9.27
C LYS A 12 2.99 -5.66 7.79
N TRP A 13 1.79 -5.51 7.24
CA TRP A 13 1.64 -5.14 5.82
C TRP A 13 1.90 -3.65 5.58
N THR A 14 1.67 -2.81 6.60
CA THR A 14 2.07 -1.40 6.58
C THR A 14 3.58 -1.27 6.51
N GLU A 15 4.32 -2.00 7.35
CA GLU A 15 5.79 -1.97 7.37
C GLU A 15 6.35 -2.34 6.01
N LYS A 16 5.95 -3.50 5.48
CA LYS A 16 6.36 -3.95 4.14
C LYS A 16 6.04 -2.92 3.04
N LEU A 17 4.88 -2.26 3.11
CA LEU A 17 4.49 -1.28 2.09
C LEU A 17 5.35 -0.02 2.18
N ASN A 18 5.64 0.44 3.40
CA ASN A 18 6.51 1.59 3.64
C ASN A 18 7.96 1.32 3.21
N GLU A 19 8.43 0.07 3.29
CA GLU A 19 9.75 -0.32 2.78
C GLU A 19 9.81 -0.32 1.24
N ARG A 20 8.72 -0.75 0.59
CA ARG A 20 8.65 -0.87 -0.88
C ARG A 20 8.39 0.47 -1.57
N LEU A 21 7.52 1.30 -0.99
CA LEU A 21 7.06 2.59 -1.54
C LEU A 21 8.19 3.52 -2.06
N PRO A 22 9.30 3.73 -1.33
CA PRO A 22 10.39 4.60 -1.78
C PRO A 22 11.09 4.14 -3.06
N GLY A 23 11.03 2.84 -3.37
CA GLY A 23 11.66 2.26 -4.55
C GLY A 23 10.79 2.23 -5.80
N LEU A 24 9.48 2.48 -5.66
CA LEU A 24 8.53 2.46 -6.76
C LEU A 24 8.67 3.70 -7.63
N LYS A 25 8.77 3.49 -8.95
CA LYS A 25 8.85 4.53 -9.97
C LYS A 25 7.79 4.30 -11.04
N PRO A 26 7.07 5.34 -11.46
CA PRO A 26 6.12 5.23 -12.56
C PRO A 26 6.85 5.29 -13.90
N GLU A 27 6.50 4.39 -14.82
CA GLU A 27 7.06 4.35 -16.18
C GLU A 27 6.25 5.20 -17.17
N ASP A 28 4.98 5.46 -16.88
CA ASP A 28 4.08 6.25 -17.71
C ASP A 28 3.04 7.03 -16.86
N ASN A 29 2.07 7.67 -17.53
CA ASN A 29 1.03 8.42 -16.82
C ASN A 29 0.10 7.51 -15.99
N SER A 30 -0.22 6.31 -16.49
CA SER A 30 -0.99 5.32 -15.72
C SER A 30 -0.23 4.93 -14.44
N GLY A 31 1.08 4.75 -14.52
CA GLY A 31 1.96 4.51 -13.38
C GLY A 31 1.93 5.63 -12.35
N LYS A 32 1.86 6.90 -12.79
CA LYS A 32 1.73 8.05 -11.88
C LYS A 32 0.40 7.99 -11.12
N GLU A 33 -0.70 7.76 -11.83
CA GLU A 33 -2.03 7.63 -11.22
C GLU A 33 -2.10 6.44 -10.25
N ILE A 34 -1.52 5.29 -10.62
CA ILE A 34 -1.39 4.13 -9.74
C ILE A 34 -0.58 4.50 -8.48
N LEU A 35 0.57 5.17 -8.63
CA LEU A 35 1.39 5.57 -7.49
C LEU A 35 0.69 6.57 -6.57
N GLU A 36 -0.09 7.48 -7.13
CA GLU A 36 -0.95 8.39 -6.36
C GLU A 36 -2.02 7.62 -5.58
N ASN A 37 -2.69 6.65 -6.23
CA ASN A 37 -3.66 5.79 -5.57
C ASN A 37 -3.04 4.97 -4.43
N ILE A 38 -1.86 4.37 -4.63
CA ILE A 38 -1.16 3.62 -3.57
C ILE A 38 -0.93 4.52 -2.35
N LYS A 39 -0.47 5.76 -2.56
CA LYS A 39 -0.25 6.72 -1.47
C LYS A 39 -1.55 7.14 -0.79
N ALA A 40 -2.61 7.37 -1.56
CA ALA A 40 -3.92 7.73 -1.03
C ALA A 40 -4.48 6.61 -0.14
N TYR A 41 -4.52 5.37 -0.64
CA TYR A 41 -4.98 4.21 0.13
C TYR A 41 -4.11 3.91 1.34
N ARG A 42 -2.79 4.14 1.26
CA ARG A 42 -1.90 4.03 2.42
C ARG A 42 -2.27 5.03 3.51
N GLU A 43 -2.56 6.28 3.16
CA GLU A 43 -2.97 7.29 4.15
C GLU A 43 -4.39 7.07 4.68
N ASP A 44 -5.33 6.61 3.84
CA ASP A 44 -6.65 6.18 4.31
C ASP A 44 -6.53 5.05 5.33
N SER A 45 -5.69 4.05 5.05
CA SER A 45 -5.41 2.95 5.97
C SER A 45 -4.91 3.46 7.33
N LYS A 46 -3.97 4.41 7.32
CA LYS A 46 -3.44 5.04 8.54
C LYS A 46 -4.52 5.83 9.29
N HIS A 47 -5.32 6.62 8.58
CA HIS A 47 -6.42 7.36 9.16
C HIS A 47 -7.43 6.43 9.85
N PHE A 48 -7.84 5.36 9.17
CA PHE A 48 -8.77 4.39 9.75
C PHE A 48 -8.18 3.65 10.96
N PHE A 49 -6.89 3.30 10.91
CA PHE A 49 -6.20 2.66 12.04
C PHE A 49 -6.20 3.56 13.29
N GLN A 50 -5.85 4.84 13.11
CA GLN A 50 -5.81 5.83 14.21
C GLN A 50 -7.19 6.08 14.83
N ASN A 51 -8.27 5.80 14.11
CA ASN A 51 -9.65 5.95 14.57
C ASN A 51 -10.29 4.61 15.00
N ASP A 52 -9.49 3.57 15.27
CA ASP A 52 -9.92 2.22 15.67
C ASP A 52 -10.86 1.52 14.65
N ASN A 53 -10.88 1.98 13.40
CA ASN A 53 -11.66 1.38 12.32
C ASN A 53 -10.83 0.36 11.54
N LEU A 54 -10.54 -0.76 12.21
CA LEU A 54 -9.57 -1.74 11.73
C LEU A 54 -9.98 -2.43 10.42
N ILE A 55 -11.28 -2.66 10.19
CA ILE A 55 -11.76 -3.28 8.94
C ILE A 55 -11.45 -2.38 7.75
N LYS A 56 -11.79 -1.09 7.83
CA LYS A 56 -11.50 -0.13 6.77
C LYS A 56 -10.00 0.11 6.62
N SER A 57 -9.26 0.08 7.72
CA SER A 57 -7.80 0.21 7.69
C SER A 57 -7.16 -0.94 6.91
N TYR A 58 -7.58 -2.17 7.19
CA TYR A 58 -7.10 -3.35 6.50
C TYR A 58 -7.50 -3.34 5.03
N GLU A 59 -8.77 -3.03 4.73
CA GLU A 59 -9.27 -2.92 3.36
C GLU A 59 -8.46 -1.92 2.52
N ALA A 60 -8.26 -0.69 3.01
CA ALA A 60 -7.48 0.32 2.31
C ALA A 60 -6.02 -0.13 2.11
N LEU A 61 -5.42 -0.80 3.11
CA LEU A 61 -4.05 -1.32 3.00
C LEU A 61 -3.93 -2.39 1.91
N ILE A 62 -4.91 -3.30 1.82
CA ILE A 62 -4.93 -4.33 0.78
C ILE A 62 -5.12 -3.71 -0.60
N TRP A 63 -5.94 -2.67 -0.74
CA TRP A 63 -6.06 -1.92 -2.00
C TRP A 63 -4.74 -1.27 -2.41
N ALA A 64 -4.03 -0.62 -1.46
CA ALA A 64 -2.71 -0.05 -1.74
C ALA A 64 -1.74 -1.13 -2.26
N TRP A 65 -1.71 -2.31 -1.62
CA TRP A 65 -0.89 -3.44 -2.05
C TRP A 65 -1.29 -4.00 -3.42
N ALA A 66 -2.58 -4.12 -3.70
CA ALA A 66 -3.07 -4.60 -4.99
C ALA A 66 -2.60 -3.68 -6.13
N PHE A 67 -2.64 -2.36 -5.94
CA PHE A 67 -2.14 -1.41 -6.93
C PHE A 67 -0.62 -1.52 -7.16
N VAL A 68 0.17 -1.81 -6.13
CA VAL A 68 1.61 -2.09 -6.29
C VAL A 68 1.82 -3.28 -7.21
N GLU A 69 1.26 -4.44 -6.85
CA GLU A 69 1.48 -5.69 -7.57
C GLU A 69 0.91 -5.64 -9.00
N ILE A 70 -0.28 -5.05 -9.19
CA ILE A 70 -0.88 -4.88 -10.51
C ILE A 70 -0.04 -3.92 -11.36
N GLY A 71 0.39 -2.79 -10.78
CA GLY A 71 1.19 -1.80 -11.49
C GLY A 71 2.52 -2.37 -11.97
N GLU A 72 3.20 -3.16 -11.13
CA GLU A 72 4.43 -3.85 -11.52
C GLU A 72 4.18 -4.94 -12.56
N ASN A 73 3.17 -5.78 -12.37
CA ASN A 73 2.85 -6.88 -13.29
C ASN A 73 2.45 -6.38 -14.69
N LEU A 74 1.81 -5.21 -14.78
CA LEU A 74 1.47 -4.57 -16.05
C LEU A 74 2.59 -3.68 -16.62
N GLY A 75 3.69 -3.49 -15.89
CA GLY A 75 4.83 -2.68 -16.32
C GLY A 75 4.62 -1.16 -16.20
N HIS A 76 3.60 -0.70 -15.49
CA HIS A 76 3.36 0.71 -15.22
C HIS A 76 4.19 1.24 -14.03
N LEU A 77 4.61 0.33 -13.14
CA LEU A 77 5.53 0.60 -12.05
C LEU A 77 6.78 -0.27 -12.19
N THR A 78 7.93 0.30 -11.86
CA THR A 78 9.16 -0.46 -11.63
C THR A 78 9.66 -0.21 -10.22
N HIS A 79 10.41 -1.19 -9.70
CA HIS A 79 11.18 -1.01 -8.49
C HIS A 79 12.63 -0.77 -8.91
N SER A 80 13.21 0.39 -8.55
CA SER A 80 14.67 0.50 -8.68
C SER A 80 15.29 -0.47 -7.69
N GLU A 81 15.95 -1.53 -8.16
CA GLU A 81 16.90 -2.27 -7.34
C GLU A 81 17.89 -1.26 -6.77
N LYS A 82 18.20 -1.36 -5.48
CA LYS A 82 19.35 -0.64 -4.92
C LYS A 82 20.56 -1.05 -5.75
N ALA A 83 21.07 -0.11 -6.55
CA ALA A 83 22.39 -0.23 -7.17
C ALA A 83 23.47 -0.45 -6.09
#